data_AF-A0A844X8T0-F1
#
_entry.id   AF-A0A844X8T0-F1
#
_cell.length_a   1.000
_cell.length_b   1.000
_cell.length_c   1.000
_cell.angle_alpha   90.00
_cell.angle_beta   90.00
_cell.angle_gamma   90.00
#
_symmetry.space_group_name_H-M   'P 1'
#
loop_
_entity.id
_entity.type
_entity.pdbx_description
1 polymer ?
#
loop_
_entity_poly.entity_id
_entity_poly.type
_entity_poly.pdbx_seq_one_letter_code
_entity_poly.pdbx_strand_id
1 'polypeptide(L)'
;MTMRLMNYTLLALPLALAISACGADHTEENQEAQTEAATLEQPGFDGTPATPEEARTEALELAGHLAAGDLSVSEAEIVLNDLSTLINDHIGDFPAETRVNLTQDIESAQSALESDYMQGVAEAAAQIENRITGADSTATADTAAAAE
;
A
#
# COMPACT_ATOMS: atom_id res chain seq x y z
N MET A 1 -53.94 5.72 -0.36
CA MET A 1 -53.30 4.39 -0.49
C MET A 1 -52.41 4.23 0.73
N THR A 2 -52.66 3.16 1.48
CA THR A 2 -52.42 3.04 2.92
C THR A 2 -51.00 2.51 3.23
N MET A 3 -50.39 3.00 4.31
CA MET A 3 -49.21 2.41 4.97
C MET A 3 -49.38 0.89 5.19
N ARG A 4 -48.30 0.12 5.05
CA ARG A 4 -48.17 -1.20 5.67
C ARG A 4 -46.87 -1.30 6.47
N LEU A 5 -47.07 -1.67 7.73
CA LEU A 5 -46.14 -1.93 8.80
C LEU A 5 -45.58 -3.37 8.72
N MET A 6 -44.37 -3.52 9.29
CA MET A 6 -43.55 -4.70 9.65
C MET A 6 -44.19 -6.11 9.69
N ASN A 7 -43.42 -7.16 9.30
CA ASN A 7 -42.80 -8.09 10.27
C ASN A 7 -41.95 -9.21 9.63
N TYR A 8 -40.74 -9.34 10.21
CA TYR A 8 -39.83 -10.46 10.35
C TYR A 8 -40.17 -11.82 9.72
N THR A 9 -39.23 -12.33 8.94
CA THR A 9 -38.93 -13.78 8.89
C THR A 9 -37.43 -13.96 9.04
N LEU A 10 -37.01 -14.10 10.31
CA LEU A 10 -35.80 -14.81 10.68
C LEU A 10 -35.87 -16.22 10.07
N LEU A 11 -34.91 -16.59 9.25
CA LEU A 11 -34.53 -17.98 9.12
C LEU A 11 -33.01 -18.07 8.98
N ALA A 12 -32.43 -18.39 10.13
CA ALA A 12 -31.03 -18.64 10.39
C ALA A 12 -30.45 -19.61 9.36
N LEU A 13 -29.33 -19.21 8.76
CA LEU A 13 -28.45 -20.14 8.08
C LEU A 13 -27.62 -20.86 9.16
N PRO A 14 -27.69 -22.19 9.29
CA PRO A 14 -27.07 -22.89 10.41
C PRO A 14 -25.54 -22.89 10.26
N LEU A 15 -24.87 -22.35 11.28
CA LEU A 15 -23.46 -22.58 11.60
C LEU A 15 -23.23 -24.09 11.74
N ALA A 16 -22.58 -24.71 10.76
CA ALA A 16 -22.00 -26.03 10.91
C ALA A 16 -20.62 -25.92 11.60
N LEU A 17 -20.64 -25.75 12.92
CA LEU A 17 -19.48 -25.97 13.78
C LEU A 17 -19.30 -27.48 13.98
N ALA A 18 -18.47 -28.10 13.14
CA ALA A 18 -18.00 -29.46 13.34
C ALA A 18 -16.91 -29.46 14.43
N ILE A 19 -17.34 -29.60 15.68
CA ILE A 19 -16.47 -29.95 16.81
C ILE A 19 -16.41 -31.48 16.87
N SER A 20 -15.22 -32.05 16.69
CA SER A 20 -14.95 -33.46 17.03
C SER A 20 -13.48 -33.69 17.36
N ALA A 21 -13.16 -33.45 18.64
CA ALA A 21 -12.20 -34.17 19.47
C ALA A 21 -12.37 -33.58 20.88
N CYS A 22 -13.27 -34.08 21.73
CA CYS A 22 -13.14 -35.30 22.52
C CYS A 22 -11.78 -35.40 23.24
N GLY A 23 -11.69 -34.70 24.37
CA GLY A 23 -10.67 -34.84 25.39
C GLY A 23 -11.20 -34.12 26.64
N ALA A 24 -11.66 -34.89 27.61
CA ALA A 24 -12.20 -34.39 28.88
C ALA A 24 -11.09 -33.81 29.75
N ASP A 25 -11.28 -32.60 30.29
CA ASP A 25 -11.42 -32.36 31.73
C ASP A 25 -11.75 -30.87 31.99
N HIS A 26 -12.75 -30.67 32.83
CA HIS A 26 -12.88 -29.62 33.85
C HIS A 26 -12.43 -28.16 33.63
N THR A 27 -13.44 -27.31 33.88
CA THR A 27 -13.39 -26.13 34.76
C THR A 27 -13.09 -24.78 34.13
N GLU A 28 -14.14 -23.97 34.25
CA GLU A 28 -14.27 -22.54 34.12
C GLU A 28 -13.13 -21.73 34.77
N GLU A 29 -13.00 -20.46 34.36
CA GLU A 29 -12.36 -19.34 35.07
C GLU A 29 -10.86 -19.04 34.79
N ASN A 30 -10.60 -18.40 33.64
CA ASN A 30 -9.78 -17.17 33.58
C ASN A 30 -9.92 -16.54 32.18
N GLN A 31 -10.66 -15.43 32.08
CA GLN A 31 -10.29 -14.39 31.12
C GLN A 31 -8.87 -13.93 31.47
N GLU A 32 -8.13 -13.45 30.48
CA GLU A 32 -6.74 -12.96 30.60
C GLU A 32 -5.65 -14.04 30.48
N ALA A 33 -5.41 -14.54 29.26
CA ALA A 33 -4.06 -14.94 28.78
C ALA A 33 -4.11 -15.68 27.44
N GLN A 34 -4.76 -15.16 26.39
CA GLN A 34 -4.56 -15.69 25.02
C GLN A 34 -4.66 -14.55 24.00
N THR A 35 -3.81 -13.55 24.16
CA THR A 35 -3.49 -12.56 23.12
C THR A 35 -2.07 -12.81 22.65
N GLU A 36 -1.74 -14.05 22.29
CA GLU A 36 -0.47 -14.41 21.66
C GLU A 36 -0.63 -15.84 21.12
N ALA A 37 -0.07 -16.10 19.95
CA ALA A 37 -0.04 -17.41 19.28
C ALA A 37 -1.31 -17.83 18.50
N ALA A 38 -1.81 -16.94 17.64
CA ALA A 38 -2.39 -17.38 16.37
C ALA A 38 -2.21 -16.32 15.28
N THR A 39 -1.03 -15.67 15.24
CA THR A 39 -0.60 -14.98 14.03
C THR A 39 -0.27 -16.07 13.03
N LEU A 40 -1.22 -16.36 12.15
CA LEU A 40 -0.97 -17.17 10.97
C LEU A 40 0.25 -16.59 10.27
N GLU A 41 1.32 -17.37 10.23
CA GLU A 41 2.45 -17.20 9.34
C GLU A 41 1.93 -17.33 7.89
N GLN A 42 1.26 -16.29 7.39
CA GLN A 42 1.12 -16.10 5.95
C GLN A 42 2.51 -15.66 5.45
N PRO A 43 3.16 -16.43 4.56
CA PRO A 43 4.40 -15.99 3.96
C PRO A 43 4.11 -14.69 3.19
N GLY A 44 4.66 -13.58 3.67
CA GLY A 44 4.55 -12.25 3.05
C GLY A 44 3.64 -11.24 3.76
N PHE A 45 3.10 -11.52 4.94
CA PHE A 45 2.43 -10.50 5.76
C PHE A 45 3.04 -10.44 7.16
N ASP A 46 4.33 -10.13 7.21
CA ASP A 46 4.88 -9.51 8.41
C ASP A 46 4.15 -8.17 8.53
N GLY A 47 3.29 -8.01 9.54
CA GLY A 47 2.61 -6.74 9.84
C GLY A 47 3.57 -5.62 10.27
N THR A 48 4.83 -5.70 9.85
CA THR A 48 5.86 -4.69 9.96
C THR A 48 5.56 -3.66 8.87
N PRO A 49 5.36 -2.37 9.21
CA PRO A 49 5.22 -1.35 8.19
C PRO A 49 6.44 -1.39 7.28
N ALA A 50 6.23 -1.27 5.97
CA ALA A 50 7.31 -1.25 4.99
C ALA A 50 8.39 -0.29 5.46
N THR A 51 9.64 -0.75 5.47
CA THR A 51 10.76 0.13 5.77
C THR A 51 10.90 1.17 4.66
N PRO A 52 11.48 2.35 4.94
CA PRO A 52 11.66 3.38 3.91
C PRO A 52 12.42 2.90 2.66
N GLU A 53 13.34 1.94 2.81
CA GLU A 53 14.06 1.33 1.69
C GLU A 53 13.16 0.43 0.84
N GLU A 54 12.27 -0.35 1.47
CA GLU A 54 11.27 -1.17 0.77
C GLU A 54 10.27 -0.29 0.01
N ALA A 55 9.74 0.76 0.66
CA ALA A 55 8.83 1.71 0.02
C ALA A 55 9.47 2.44 -1.17
N ARG A 56 10.77 2.77 -1.08
CA ARG A 56 11.51 3.34 -2.21
C ARG A 56 11.69 2.34 -3.34
N THR A 57 12.05 1.10 -3.03
CA THR A 57 12.23 0.04 -4.02
C THR A 57 10.93 -0.22 -4.77
N GLU A 58 9.83 -0.34 -4.04
CA GLU A 58 8.50 -0.53 -4.63
C GLU A 58 8.07 0.70 -5.45
N ALA A 59 8.33 1.92 -4.97
CA ALA A 59 8.07 3.13 -5.75
C ALA A 59 8.88 3.19 -7.07
N LEU A 60 10.14 2.72 -7.06
CA LEU A 60 10.95 2.59 -8.27
C LEU A 60 10.37 1.55 -9.23
N GLU A 61 9.92 0.40 -8.73
CA GLU A 61 9.31 -0.63 -9.56
C GLU A 61 8.01 -0.13 -10.21
N LEU A 62 7.13 0.54 -9.45
CA LEU A 62 5.88 1.11 -9.96
C LEU A 62 6.15 2.24 -10.97
N ALA A 63 7.09 3.14 -10.68
CA ALA A 63 7.49 4.20 -11.61
C ALA A 63 8.11 3.64 -12.90
N GLY A 64 8.97 2.63 -12.79
CA GLY A 64 9.56 1.95 -13.94
C GLY A 64 8.51 1.23 -14.79
N HIS A 65 7.50 0.64 -14.14
CA HIS A 65 6.38 -0.01 -14.85
C HIS A 65 5.53 0.99 -15.64
N LEU A 66 5.24 2.16 -15.05
CA LEU A 66 4.58 3.27 -15.75
C LEU A 66 5.45 3.83 -16.90
N ALA A 67 6.75 3.99 -16.67
CA ALA A 67 7.69 4.51 -17.66
C ALA A 67 7.89 3.56 -18.86
N ALA A 68 7.74 2.25 -18.66
CA ALA A 68 7.81 1.26 -19.74
C ALA A 68 6.70 1.44 -20.78
N GLY A 69 5.57 2.05 -20.40
CA GLY A 69 4.46 2.38 -21.31
C GLY A 69 3.70 1.17 -21.87
N ASP A 70 3.86 -0.02 -21.28
CA ASP A 70 3.18 -1.26 -21.68
C ASP A 70 1.78 -1.41 -21.03
N LEU A 71 1.36 -0.42 -20.24
CA LEU A 71 0.11 -0.44 -19.47
C LEU A 71 -1.06 0.14 -20.27
N SER A 72 -2.25 -0.45 -20.10
CA SER A 72 -3.52 0.20 -20.50
C SER A 72 -3.80 1.42 -19.61
N VAL A 73 -4.64 2.35 -20.07
CA VAL A 73 -5.04 3.55 -19.29
C VAL A 73 -5.54 3.19 -17.88
N SER A 74 -6.42 2.19 -17.77
CA SER A 74 -6.94 1.73 -16.47
C SER A 74 -5.89 1.06 -15.59
N GLU A 75 -4.89 0.41 -16.17
CA GLU A 75 -3.79 -0.21 -15.41
C GLU A 75 -2.82 0.87 -14.94
N ALA A 76 -2.50 1.84 -15.80
CA ALA A 76 -1.70 3.00 -15.46
C ALA A 76 -2.37 3.85 -14.37
N GLU A 77 -3.70 3.95 -14.35
CA GLU A 77 -4.45 4.62 -13.26
C GLU A 77 -4.20 3.95 -11.90
N ILE A 78 -4.30 2.62 -11.86
CA ILE A 78 -4.08 1.84 -10.63
C ILE A 78 -2.62 2.01 -10.18
N VAL A 79 -1.67 1.76 -11.08
CA VAL A 79 -0.24 1.83 -10.74
C VAL A 79 0.16 3.25 -10.31
N LEU A 80 -0.40 4.29 -10.93
CA LEU A 80 -0.17 5.68 -10.53
C LEU A 80 -0.80 6.01 -9.17
N ASN A 81 -1.97 5.46 -8.87
CA ASN A 81 -2.61 5.63 -7.57
C ASN A 81 -1.81 4.92 -6.45
N ASP A 82 -1.34 3.72 -6.72
CA ASP A 82 -0.49 2.94 -5.80
C ASP A 82 0.83 3.68 -5.55
N LEU A 83 1.50 4.14 -6.62
CA LEU A 83 2.71 4.96 -6.52
C LEU A 83 2.48 6.25 -5.72
N SER A 84 1.38 6.94 -5.98
CA SER A 84 1.02 8.17 -5.26
C SER A 84 0.78 7.88 -3.78
N THR A 85 0.06 6.82 -3.44
CA THR A 85 -0.24 6.45 -2.05
C THR A 85 1.05 6.09 -1.32
N LEU A 86 1.89 5.24 -1.92
CA LEU A 86 3.16 4.82 -1.37
C LEU A 86 4.11 6.00 -1.11
N ILE A 87 4.24 6.92 -2.07
CA ILE A 87 5.07 8.12 -1.91
C ILE A 87 4.51 9.05 -0.84
N ASN A 88 3.18 9.17 -0.71
CA ASN A 88 2.58 10.02 0.32
C ASN A 88 2.72 9.43 1.73
N ASP A 89 2.56 8.11 1.88
CA ASP A 89 2.71 7.42 3.16
C ASP A 89 4.16 7.48 3.67
N HIS A 90 5.13 7.47 2.74
CA HIS A 90 6.56 7.58 3.02
C HIS A 90 7.15 8.96 2.69
N ILE A 91 6.31 9.98 2.54
CA ILE A 91 6.75 11.30 2.07
C ILE A 91 7.80 11.91 3.01
N GLY A 92 7.69 11.62 4.32
CA GLY A 92 8.62 12.08 5.36
C GLY A 92 10.04 11.56 5.21
N ASP A 93 10.23 10.47 4.46
CA ASP A 93 11.53 9.84 4.20
C ASP A 93 12.29 10.50 3.03
N PHE A 94 11.68 11.49 2.37
CA PHE A 94 12.28 12.27 1.29
C PHE A 94 12.66 13.70 1.73
N PRO A 95 13.77 14.26 1.22
CA PRO A 95 14.13 15.66 1.44
C PRO A 95 12.99 16.60 1.05
N ALA A 96 12.85 17.73 1.76
CA ALA A 96 11.74 18.68 1.53
C ALA A 96 11.66 19.20 0.08
N GLU A 97 12.81 19.45 -0.54
CA GLU A 97 12.90 19.85 -1.95
C GLU A 97 12.44 18.74 -2.90
N THR A 98 12.80 17.49 -2.60
CA THR A 98 12.43 16.32 -3.40
C THR A 98 10.94 16.02 -3.28
N ARG A 99 10.33 16.22 -2.10
CA ARG A 99 8.89 16.02 -1.88
C ARG A 99 8.04 16.88 -2.80
N VAL A 100 8.28 18.20 -2.84
CA VAL A 100 7.52 19.15 -3.67
C VAL A 100 7.58 18.74 -5.14
N ASN A 101 8.78 18.37 -5.56
CA ASN A 101 9.08 17.91 -6.90
C ASN A 101 8.34 16.59 -7.21
N LEU A 102 8.41 15.58 -6.35
CA LEU A 102 7.70 14.31 -6.52
C LEU A 102 6.18 14.51 -6.61
N THR A 103 5.60 15.36 -5.77
CA THR A 103 4.18 15.70 -5.84
C THR A 103 3.82 16.30 -7.20
N GLN A 104 4.61 17.24 -7.72
CA GLN A 104 4.36 17.84 -9.03
C GLN A 104 4.44 16.83 -10.19
N ASP A 105 5.37 15.87 -10.13
CA ASP A 105 5.49 14.86 -11.18
C ASP A 105 4.30 13.90 -11.15
N ILE A 106 3.83 13.52 -9.95
CA ILE A 106 2.62 12.69 -9.77
C ILE A 106 1.39 13.44 -10.31
N GLU A 107 1.22 14.72 -9.99
CA GLU A 107 0.13 15.54 -10.51
C GLU A 107 0.20 15.66 -12.04
N SER A 108 1.41 15.77 -12.60
CA SER A 108 1.62 15.81 -14.06
C SER A 108 1.26 14.49 -14.72
N ALA A 109 1.63 13.35 -14.11
CA ALA A 109 1.24 12.02 -14.57
C ALA A 109 -0.28 11.83 -14.53
N GLN A 110 -0.94 12.29 -13.46
CA GLN A 110 -2.40 12.22 -13.33
C GLN A 110 -3.09 13.05 -14.42
N SER A 111 -2.64 14.29 -14.62
CA SER A 111 -3.19 15.15 -15.67
C SER A 111 -2.99 14.60 -17.08
N ALA A 112 -1.84 13.96 -17.34
CA ALA A 112 -1.58 13.27 -18.59
C ALA A 112 -2.53 12.07 -18.78
N LEU A 113 -2.76 11.31 -17.72
CA LEU A 113 -3.67 10.16 -17.73
C LEU A 113 -5.14 10.59 -17.96
N GLU A 114 -5.60 11.64 -17.27
CA GLU A 114 -6.94 12.24 -17.47
C GLU A 114 -7.16 12.74 -18.91
N SER A 115 -6.08 13.05 -19.62
CA SER A 115 -6.08 13.48 -21.01
C SER A 115 -5.84 12.33 -22.00
N ASP A 116 -5.85 11.08 -21.54
CA ASP A 116 -5.50 9.87 -22.32
C ASP A 116 -4.09 9.96 -22.97
N TYR A 117 -3.20 10.78 -22.43
CA TYR A 117 -1.84 11.02 -22.95
C TYR A 117 -0.82 10.11 -22.26
N MET A 118 -0.85 8.82 -22.58
CA MET A 118 0.02 7.78 -22.01
C MET A 118 1.52 8.07 -22.15
N GLN A 119 1.93 8.77 -23.21
CA GLN A 119 3.33 9.17 -23.37
C GLN A 119 3.75 10.17 -22.28
N GLY A 120 2.88 11.11 -21.90
CA GLY A 120 3.14 12.03 -20.80
C GLY A 120 3.16 11.35 -19.44
N VAL A 121 2.36 10.29 -19.26
CA VAL A 121 2.41 9.45 -18.06
C VAL A 121 3.78 8.79 -17.94
N ALA A 122 4.29 8.18 -19.02
CA ALA A 122 5.61 7.55 -19.03
C ALA A 122 6.74 8.58 -18.81
N GLU A 123 6.66 9.77 -19.41
CA GLU A 123 7.62 10.85 -19.21
C GLU A 123 7.64 11.35 -17.75
N ALA A 124 6.48 11.52 -17.12
CA ALA A 124 6.37 11.91 -15.73
C ALA A 124 6.85 10.80 -14.79
N ALA A 125 6.52 9.55 -15.06
CA ALA A 125 6.99 8.40 -14.30
C ALA A 125 8.51 8.23 -14.34
N ALA A 126 9.14 8.46 -15.50
CA ALA A 126 10.60 8.47 -15.62
C ALA A 126 11.25 9.60 -14.78
N GLN A 127 10.59 10.76 -14.65
CA GLN A 127 11.07 11.82 -13.77
C GLN A 127 10.95 11.43 -12.29
N ILE A 128 9.86 10.77 -11.90
CA ILE A 128 9.67 10.23 -10.54
C ILE A 128 10.79 9.24 -10.21
N GLU A 129 11.05 8.27 -11.10
CA GLU A 129 12.12 7.28 -10.95
C GLU A 129 13.50 7.94 -10.75
N ASN A 130 13.83 8.91 -11.60
CA ASN A 130 15.10 9.63 -11.53
C ASN A 130 15.24 10.42 -10.21
N ARG A 131 14.16 11.00 -9.70
CA ARG A 131 14.18 11.74 -8.44
C ARG A 131 14.29 10.83 -7.22
N ILE A 132 13.61 9.69 -7.21
CA ILE A 132 13.75 8.70 -6.14
C ILE A 132 15.19 8.18 -6.11
N THR A 133 15.76 7.85 -7.27
CA THR A 133 17.16 7.39 -7.40
C THR A 133 18.16 8.48 -6.99
N GLY A 134 17.92 9.73 -7.39
CA GLY A 134 18.79 10.86 -7.05
C GLY A 134 18.74 11.25 -5.56
N ALA A 135 17.61 11.03 -4.88
CA ALA A 135 17.49 11.24 -3.44
C ALA A 135 18.40 10.29 -2.63
N ASP A 136 18.61 9.07 -3.13
CA ASP A 136 19.49 8.08 -2.51
C ASP A 136 20.96 8.50 -2.51
N SER A 137 21.41 9.08 -3.64
CA SER A 137 22.77 9.61 -3.80
C SER A 137 23.07 10.80 -2.87
N THR A 138 22.03 11.53 -2.46
CA THR A 138 22.17 12.70 -1.57
C THR A 138 22.18 12.27 -0.09
N ALA A 139 21.37 11.27 0.28
CA ALA A 139 21.36 10.71 1.63
C ALA A 139 22.66 9.98 2.00
N THR A 140 23.26 9.27 1.03
CA THR A 140 24.55 8.60 1.21
C THR A 140 25.73 9.59 1.28
N ALA A 141 25.68 10.69 0.53
CA ALA A 141 26.73 11.72 0.58
C ALA A 141 26.76 12.50 1.91
N ASP A 142 25.60 12.78 2.50
CA ASP A 142 25.51 13.50 3.80
C ASP A 142 26.08 12.67 4.95
N THR A 143 25.91 11.35 4.92
CA THR A 143 26.46 10.43 5.93
C THR A 143 27.98 10.27 5.81
N ALA A 144 28.54 10.34 4.60
CA ALA A 144 29.98 10.26 4.38
C ALA A 144 30.74 11.51 4.84
N ALA A 145 30.13 12.70 4.72
CA ALA A 145 30.75 13.97 5.15
C ALA A 145 30.79 14.15 6.68
N ALA A 146 29.98 13.42 7.44
CA ALA A 146 29.98 13.46 8.91
C ALA A 146 31.05 12.55 9.57
N ALA A 147 31.82 11.81 8.78
CA ALA A 147 32.85 10.87 9.26
C ALA A 147 34.30 11.36 9.06
N GLU A 148 34.50 12.61 8.62
CA GLU A 148 35.82 13.24 8.45
C GLU A 148 36.18 14.27 9.55
#